data_AF-A0A1D2W5T6-F1
#
_entry.id   AF-A0A1D2W5T6-F1
#
_cell.length_a   1.000
_cell.length_b   1.000
_cell.length_c   1.000
_cell.angle_alpha   90.00
_cell.angle_beta   90.00
_cell.angle_gamma   90.00
#
_symmetry.space_group_name_H-M   'P 1'
#
loop_
_entity.id
_entity.type
_entity.pdbx_description
1 polymer ?
#
loop_
_entity_poly.entity_id
_entity_poly.type
_entity_poly.pdbx_seq_one_letter_code
_entity_poly.pdbx_strand_id
1 'polypeptide(L)'
;MDSKSVELVKKCQESAGSGDVMGACKVMLELIDKEKIKVDTDRDQSYLEMAENLKPDDVSKVLKMALEIRESGDIKDTELKNAASILIRAIEMS
;
A
#
# COMPACT_ATOMS: atom_id res chain seq x y z
N MET A 1 8.31 2.41 14.36
CA MET A 1 8.17 1.16 13.58
C MET A 1 8.64 0.02 14.44
N ASP A 2 7.78 -0.96 14.63
CA ASP A 2 8.11 -2.22 15.29
C ASP A 2 8.99 -3.12 14.38
N SER A 3 9.57 -4.18 14.95
CA SER A 3 10.48 -5.09 14.24
C SER A 3 9.85 -5.73 13.00
N LYS A 4 8.52 -5.96 13.01
CA LYS A 4 7.80 -6.61 11.91
C LYS A 4 7.65 -5.66 10.72
N SER A 5 7.41 -4.38 11.00
CA SER A 5 7.36 -3.33 9.97
C SER A 5 8.71 -3.13 9.27
N VAL A 6 9.83 -3.27 9.98
CA VAL A 6 11.18 -3.18 9.37
C VAL A 6 11.45 -4.36 8.44
N GLU A 7 11.07 -5.58 8.85
CA GLU A 7 11.22 -6.78 8.02
C GLU A 7 10.36 -6.73 6.76
N LEU A 8 9.12 -6.24 6.89
CA LEU A 8 8.20 -5.96 5.78
C LEU A 8 8.78 -5.00 4.74
N VAL A 9 9.41 -3.91 5.18
CA VAL A 9 10.05 -2.94 4.28
C VAL A 9 11.20 -3.59 3.51
N LYS A 10 11.99 -4.44 4.18
CA LYS A 10 13.09 -5.16 3.52
C LYS A 10 12.57 -6.14 2.46
N LYS A 11 11.56 -6.96 2.81
CA LYS A 11 10.91 -7.86 1.85
C LYS A 11 10.29 -7.12 0.69
N CYS A 12 9.64 -5.99 0.97
CA CYS A 12 9.07 -5.12 -0.06
C CYS A 12 10.12 -4.66 -1.08
N GLN A 13 11.35 -4.38 -0.68
CA GLN A 13 12.43 -4.03 -1.61
C GLN A 13 12.83 -5.22 -2.49
N GLU A 14 12.80 -6.44 -1.93
CA GLU A 14 13.13 -7.68 -2.62
C GLU A 14 12.00 -8.13 -3.58
N SER A 15 10.74 -7.83 -3.25
CA SER A 15 9.54 -8.27 -3.98
C SER A 15 8.81 -7.17 -4.75
N ALA A 16 9.38 -5.97 -4.84
CA ALA A 16 8.79 -4.79 -5.49
C ALA A 16 8.41 -5.00 -6.97
N GLY A 17 9.05 -5.95 -7.66
CA GLY A 17 8.73 -6.31 -9.04
C GLY A 17 7.79 -7.52 -9.19
N SER A 18 7.33 -8.13 -8.09
CA SER A 18 6.46 -9.30 -8.16
C SER A 18 5.03 -8.90 -8.56
N GLY A 19 4.45 -9.68 -9.49
CA GLY A 19 3.12 -9.38 -10.04
C GLY A 19 2.02 -9.33 -8.98
N ASP A 20 2.12 -10.17 -7.95
CA ASP A 20 1.14 -10.23 -6.86
C ASP A 20 1.22 -9.00 -5.95
N VAL A 21 2.43 -8.54 -5.61
CA VAL A 21 2.63 -7.33 -4.81
C VAL A 21 2.21 -6.09 -5.58
N MET A 22 2.61 -5.98 -6.85
CA MET A 22 2.19 -4.86 -7.71
C MET A 22 0.67 -4.84 -7.91
N GLY A 23 0.03 -6.01 -8.09
CA GLY A 23 -1.42 -6.13 -8.20
C GLY A 23 -2.13 -5.65 -6.92
N ALA A 24 -1.65 -6.08 -5.75
CA ALA A 24 -2.19 -5.64 -4.47
C ALA A 24 -2.01 -4.13 -4.24
N CYS A 25 -0.87 -3.55 -4.66
CA CYS A 25 -0.65 -2.10 -4.62
C CYS A 25 -1.66 -1.33 -5.46
N LYS A 26 -1.97 -1.80 -6.69
CA LYS A 26 -2.93 -1.14 -7.58
C LYS A 26 -4.33 -1.10 -6.99
N VAL A 27 -4.82 -2.26 -6.54
CA VAL A 27 -6.15 -2.37 -5.90
C VAL A 27 -6.26 -1.42 -4.70
N MET A 28 -5.20 -1.35 -3.90
CA MET A 28 -5.18 -0.46 -2.75
C MET A 28 -5.25 1.02 -3.17
N LEU A 29 -4.44 1.44 -4.14
CA LEU A 29 -4.43 2.83 -4.64
C LEU A 29 -5.78 3.22 -5.25
N GLU A 30 -6.40 2.35 -6.04
CA GLU A 30 -7.74 2.56 -6.61
C GLU A 30 -8.81 2.76 -5.53
N LEU A 31 -8.76 1.97 -4.46
CA LEU A 31 -9.69 2.09 -3.33
C LEU A 31 -9.48 3.39 -2.55
N ILE A 32 -8.23 3.82 -2.32
CA ILE A 32 -7.97 5.10 -1.66
C ILE A 32 -8.54 6.26 -2.50
N ASP A 33 -8.37 6.21 -3.83
CA ASP A 33 -8.89 7.22 -4.74
C ASP A 33 -10.43 7.28 -4.71
N LYS A 34 -11.07 6.10 -4.85
CA LYS A 34 -12.53 5.93 -4.85
C LYS A 34 -13.17 6.48 -3.56
N GLU A 35 -12.60 6.14 -2.41
CA GLU A 35 -13.11 6.58 -1.10
C GLU A 35 -12.64 8.01 -0.73
N LYS A 36 -11.85 8.66 -1.60
CA LYS A 36 -11.29 10.01 -1.43
C LYS A 36 -10.53 10.18 -0.11
N ILE A 37 -9.90 9.10 0.37
CA ILE A 37 -9.19 9.09 1.65
C ILE A 37 -7.84 9.77 1.44
N LYS A 38 -7.57 10.81 2.23
CA LYS A 38 -6.28 11.53 2.18
C LYS A 38 -5.32 10.89 3.18
N VAL A 39 -4.55 9.91 2.71
CA VAL A 39 -3.51 9.23 3.51
C VAL A 39 -2.15 9.89 3.31
N ASP A 40 -1.92 10.49 2.14
CA ASP A 40 -0.69 11.20 1.82
C ASP A 40 -1.06 12.56 1.20
N THR A 41 -0.47 13.62 1.75
CA THR A 41 -0.81 15.02 1.45
C THR A 41 0.22 15.71 0.56
N ASP A 42 1.41 15.12 0.38
CA ASP A 42 2.49 15.64 -0.47
C ASP A 42 2.68 14.74 -1.71
N ARG A 43 1.70 14.78 -2.62
CA ARG A 43 1.72 13.96 -3.84
C ARG A 43 1.64 14.82 -5.10
N ASP A 44 2.59 14.59 -6.00
CA ASP A 44 2.64 15.21 -7.34
C ASP A 44 1.62 14.59 -8.33
N GLN A 45 0.99 13.46 -7.96
CA GLN A 45 0.04 12.71 -8.78
C GLN A 45 -1.09 12.11 -7.94
N SER A 46 -2.24 11.86 -8.56
CA SER A 46 -3.37 11.17 -7.93
C SER A 46 -3.07 9.71 -7.59
N TYR A 47 -3.88 9.08 -6.74
CA TYR A 47 -3.69 7.66 -6.42
C TYR A 47 -3.97 6.78 -7.65
N LEU A 48 -4.95 7.17 -8.48
CA LEU A 48 -5.25 6.48 -9.73
C LEU A 48 -4.07 6.53 -10.72
N GLU A 49 -3.47 7.70 -10.92
CA GLU A 49 -2.28 7.84 -11.78
C GLU A 49 -1.10 7.02 -11.28
N MET A 50 -0.94 6.93 -9.95
CA MET A 50 0.08 6.08 -9.34
C MET A 50 -0.20 4.59 -9.56
N ALA A 51 -1.47 4.17 -9.58
CA ALA A 51 -1.85 2.78 -9.86
C ALA A 51 -1.57 2.40 -11.32
N GLU A 52 -1.88 3.30 -12.26
CA GLU A 52 -1.63 3.10 -13.69
C GLU A 52 -0.13 3.05 -14.02
N ASN A 53 0.67 3.88 -13.35
CA ASN A 53 2.11 4.03 -13.60
C ASN A 53 3.00 3.43 -12.51
N LEU A 54 2.47 2.46 -11.74
CA LEU A 54 3.13 1.90 -10.57
C LEU A 54 4.52 1.35 -10.91
N LYS A 55 5.55 1.89 -10.24
CA LYS A 55 6.93 1.40 -10.33
C LYS A 55 7.31 0.59 -9.09
N PRO A 56 8.31 -0.30 -9.18
CA PRO A 56 8.83 -1.00 -8.01
C PRO A 56 9.17 -0.07 -6.83
N ASP A 57 9.77 1.09 -7.11
CA ASP A 57 10.14 2.07 -6.08
C ASP A 57 8.92 2.63 -5.31
N ASP A 58 7.76 2.69 -5.96
CA ASP A 58 6.52 3.19 -5.36
C ASP A 58 5.88 2.16 -4.42
N VAL A 59 6.17 0.87 -4.57
CA VAL A 59 5.65 -0.20 -3.68
C VAL A 59 5.98 0.09 -2.22
N SER A 60 7.18 0.62 -1.96
CA SER A 60 7.60 1.00 -0.60
C SER A 60 6.75 2.14 0.00
N LYS A 61 6.27 3.07 -0.84
CA LYS A 61 5.36 4.14 -0.43
C LYS A 61 3.96 3.58 -0.17
N VAL A 62 3.47 2.70 -1.06
CA VAL A 62 2.16 2.06 -0.90
C VAL A 62 2.10 1.18 0.35
N LEU A 63 3.19 0.46 0.68
CA LEU A 63 3.30 -0.28 1.95
C LEU A 63 3.17 0.63 3.17
N LYS A 64 3.80 1.82 3.16
CA LYS A 64 3.67 2.78 4.28
C LYS A 64 2.23 3.25 4.45
N MET A 65 1.56 3.58 3.35
CA MET A 65 0.14 3.91 3.36
C MET A 65 -0.70 2.74 3.91
N ALA A 66 -0.34 1.50 3.58
CA ALA A 66 -1.05 0.31 4.06
C ALA A 66 -0.92 0.10 5.56
N LEU A 67 0.28 0.31 6.10
CA LEU A 67 0.51 0.26 7.54
C LEU A 67 -0.30 1.34 8.25
N GLU A 68 -0.29 2.58 7.73
CA GLU A 68 -1.06 3.68 8.29
C GLU A 68 -2.57 3.41 8.26
N ILE A 69 -3.11 2.95 7.13
CA ILE A 69 -4.52 2.57 7.00
C ILE A 69 -4.91 1.46 7.97
N ARG A 70 -4.06 0.43 8.10
CA ARG A 70 -4.34 -0.72 8.97
C ARG A 70 -4.38 -0.28 10.44
N GLU A 71 -3.48 0.61 10.83
CA GLU A 71 -3.28 1.02 12.22
C GLU A 71 -4.14 2.24 12.61
N SER A 72 -4.65 2.99 11.63
CA SER A 72 -5.51 4.15 11.86
C SER A 72 -6.85 3.74 12.51
N GLY A 73 -7.15 4.38 13.65
CA GLY A 73 -8.47 4.31 14.29
C GLY A 73 -9.53 5.14 13.57
N ASP A 74 -9.12 6.11 12.76
CA ASP A 74 -10.00 7.06 12.08
C ASP A 74 -10.53 6.53 10.75
N ILE A 75 -9.74 5.70 10.06
CA ILE A 75 -10.16 5.03 8.83
C ILE A 75 -11.02 3.82 9.20
N LYS A 76 -12.34 3.93 8.99
CA LYS A 76 -13.32 2.86 9.28
C LYS A 76 -13.71 2.04 8.06
N ASP A 77 -13.24 2.43 6.88
CA ASP A 77 -13.53 1.70 5.65
C ASP A 77 -12.94 0.28 5.73
N THR A 78 -13.84 -0.70 5.71
CA THR A 78 -13.47 -2.10 5.87
C THR A 78 -12.85 -2.67 4.60
N GLU A 79 -13.28 -2.20 3.43
CA GLU A 79 -12.74 -2.63 2.14
C GLU A 79 -11.27 -2.17 2.02
N LEU A 80 -10.99 -0.92 2.38
CA LEU A 80 -9.65 -0.36 2.36
C LEU A 80 -8.75 -1.00 3.42
N LYS A 81 -9.25 -1.26 4.64
CA LYS A 81 -8.48 -1.99 5.67
C LYS A 81 -8.15 -3.42 5.26
N ASN A 82 -9.06 -4.07 4.53
CA ASN A 82 -8.82 -5.38 3.96
C ASN A 82 -7.78 -5.33 2.84
N ALA A 83 -7.86 -4.36 1.93
CA ALA A 83 -6.88 -4.17 0.87
C ALA A 83 -5.47 -3.93 1.43
N ALA A 84 -5.34 -3.09 2.46
CA ALA A 84 -4.09 -2.89 3.17
C ALA A 84 -3.54 -4.20 3.77
N SER A 85 -4.41 -5.00 4.39
CA SER A 85 -4.03 -6.29 4.97
C SER A 85 -3.59 -7.32 3.92
N ILE A 86 -4.23 -7.31 2.73
CA ILE A 86 -3.88 -8.16 1.59
C ILE A 86 -2.49 -7.78 1.07
N LEU A 87 -2.22 -6.49 0.86
CA LEU A 87 -0.90 -6.02 0.41
C LEU A 87 0.20 -6.43 1.39
N ILE A 88 -0.02 -6.22 2.69
CA ILE A 88 0.95 -6.60 3.73
C ILE A 88 1.23 -8.10 3.67
N ARG A 89 0.19 -8.95 3.57
CA ARG A 89 0.36 -10.40 3.44
C ARG A 89 1.06 -10.81 2.16
N ALA A 90 0.77 -10.17 1.03
CA ALA A 90 1.45 -10.46 -0.23
C ALA A 90 2.97 -10.25 -0.10
N ILE A 91 3.38 -9.19 0.59
CA ILE A 91 4.80 -8.90 0.89
C ILE A 91 5.38 -9.87 1.93
N GLU A 92 4.59 -10.34 2.91
CA GLU A 92 5.06 -11.34 3.88
C GLU A 92 5.34 -12.70 3.23
N MET A 93 4.55 -13.07 2.20
CA MET A 93 4.61 -14.36 1.53
C MET A 93 5.50 -14.39 0.28
N SER A 94 5.87 -13.23 -0.26
CA SER A 94 6.88 -13.08 -1.31
C SER A 94 8.30 -13.31 -0.79
#